data_AF-A0A2N6PGC2-F1
#
_entry.id   AF-A0A2N6PGC2-F1
#
_cell.length_a   1.000
_cell.length_b   1.000
_cell.length_c   1.000
_cell.angle_alpha   90.00
_cell.angle_beta   90.00
_cell.angle_gamma   90.00
#
_symmetry.space_group_name_H-M   'P 1'
#
loop_
_entity.id
_entity.type
_entity.pdbx_description
1 polymer ?
#
loop_
_entity_poly.entity_id
_entity_poly.type
_entity_poly.pdbx_seq_one_letter_code
_entity_poly.pdbx_strand_id
1 'polypeptide(L)'
;MSTPPPRWSWRSLAACRQRPVPSLQRQPGPCTISGARVPESVPAVVWSAGLDLNPLDVTGESDLRWLESLVWPEHEARRQRLRAAAQIVAADPPRIVTGNLLTDLDSLIAEAPAEATVVVFHSPVLAYVNAEARRKFADSMAAQPSVVWISNEGAGAFPEFDESVAQQAKGRFVLAVDGEPVAFTGPHGQSYRGLTPRPADF
;
A
#
# COMPACT_ATOMS: atom_id res chain seq x y z
N MET A 1 27.03 -21.89 4.56
CA MET A 1 25.71 -22.54 4.40
C MET A 1 24.68 -21.42 4.32
N SER A 2 24.22 -21.10 3.11
CA SER A 2 23.23 -20.03 2.87
C SER A 2 21.82 -20.58 3.06
N THR A 3 21.06 -19.96 3.96
CA THR A 3 19.63 -20.21 4.13
C THR A 3 18.89 -19.58 2.94
N PRO A 4 18.06 -20.33 2.19
CA PRO A 4 17.30 -19.74 1.09
C PRO A 4 16.28 -18.70 1.62
N PRO A 5 15.89 -17.69 0.82
CA PRO A 5 14.89 -16.71 1.22
C PRO A 5 13.56 -17.41 1.53
N PRO A 6 12.78 -16.92 2.51
CA PRO A 6 11.54 -17.56 2.91
C PRO A 6 10.56 -17.60 1.73
N ARG A 7 10.17 -18.82 1.35
CA ARG A 7 9.01 -19.05 0.48
C ARG A 7 7.77 -18.77 1.29
N TRP A 8 7.14 -17.61 1.04
CA TRP A 8 5.87 -17.26 1.66
C TRP A 8 4.79 -18.27 1.25
N SER A 9 4.27 -19.01 2.21
CA SER A 9 3.11 -19.88 2.03
C SER A 9 2.01 -19.41 2.97
N TRP A 10 0.87 -19.01 2.41
CA TRP A 10 -0.30 -18.69 3.20
C TRP A 10 -0.89 -19.98 3.78
N ARG A 11 -0.97 -20.09 5.11
CA ARG A 11 -1.83 -21.08 5.78
C ARG A 11 -3.01 -20.33 6.35
N SER A 12 -4.23 -20.71 5.95
CA SER A 12 -5.44 -20.22 6.59
C SER A 12 -5.53 -20.80 7.99
N LEU A 13 -5.31 -20.00 9.03
CA LEU A 13 -5.71 -20.34 10.38
C LEU A 13 -7.20 -19.99 10.53
N ALA A 14 -8.04 -20.99 10.35
CA ALA A 14 -9.47 -20.89 10.57
C ALA A 14 -9.77 -20.91 12.08
N ALA A 15 -9.69 -19.74 12.74
CA ALA A 15 -10.38 -19.45 14.01
C ALA A 15 -10.14 -18.00 14.45
N CYS A 16 -10.49 -17.02 13.62
CA CYS A 16 -10.74 -15.67 14.12
C CYS A 16 -12.01 -15.16 13.44
N ARG A 17 -12.91 -14.52 14.20
CA ARG A 17 -14.19 -14.02 13.68
C ARG A 17 -13.88 -13.11 12.50
N GLN A 18 -14.16 -13.61 11.31
CA GLN A 18 -14.04 -12.85 10.08
C GLN A 18 -14.94 -11.62 10.25
N ARG A 19 -14.38 -10.41 10.26
CA ARG A 19 -15.18 -9.27 9.83
C ARG A 19 -15.50 -9.57 8.36
N PRO A 20 -16.78 -9.78 8.00
CA PRO A 20 -17.10 -9.86 6.59
C PRO A 20 -16.72 -8.51 6.01
N VAL A 21 -15.64 -8.46 5.23
CA VAL A 21 -15.36 -7.33 4.37
C VAL A 21 -16.65 -7.16 3.57
N PRO A 22 -17.37 -6.01 3.67
CA PRO A 22 -18.54 -5.77 2.83
C PRO A 22 -18.09 -6.11 1.43
N SER A 23 -18.82 -7.00 0.75
CA SER A 23 -18.40 -7.53 -0.54
C SER A 23 -17.87 -6.36 -1.36
N LEU A 24 -16.55 -6.26 -1.51
CA LEU A 24 -15.91 -5.29 -2.38
C LEU A 24 -16.46 -5.72 -3.73
N GLN A 25 -17.58 -5.12 -4.14
CA GLN A 25 -18.08 -5.29 -5.47
C GLN A 25 -16.89 -4.92 -6.32
N ARG A 26 -16.35 -5.93 -7.02
CA ARG A 26 -15.23 -5.76 -7.92
C ARG A 26 -15.64 -4.66 -8.89
N GLN A 27 -15.20 -3.45 -8.60
CA GLN A 27 -15.15 -2.36 -9.56
C GLN A 27 -13.68 -2.14 -9.95
N PRO A 28 -12.90 -3.15 -10.41
CA PRO A 28 -11.65 -2.85 -11.06
C PRO A 28 -11.97 -2.45 -12.50
N GLY A 29 -11.54 -1.25 -12.89
CA GLY A 29 -11.04 -1.09 -14.25
C GLY A 29 -9.97 -2.17 -14.50
N PRO A 30 -9.75 -2.64 -15.74
CA PRO A 30 -8.92 -3.82 -15.99
C PRO A 30 -7.46 -3.55 -15.57
N CYS A 31 -7.07 -4.05 -14.40
CA CYS A 31 -5.67 -4.11 -14.01
C CYS A 31 -4.99 -5.20 -14.85
N THR A 32 -3.98 -4.82 -15.62
CA THR A 32 -3.20 -5.79 -16.41
C THR A 32 -2.06 -6.35 -15.55
N ILE A 33 -2.07 -7.65 -15.30
CA ILE A 33 -1.06 -8.33 -14.47
C ILE A 33 -0.14 -9.17 -15.37
N SER A 34 1.16 -9.01 -15.20
CA SER A 34 2.20 -9.76 -15.90
C SER A 34 3.38 -10.06 -14.96
N GLY A 35 4.16 -11.11 -15.24
CA GLY A 35 5.32 -11.46 -14.43
C GLY A 35 5.02 -11.93 -13.00
N ALA A 36 3.75 -12.23 -12.68
CA ALA A 36 3.32 -12.78 -11.39
C ALA A 36 2.04 -13.60 -11.55
N ARG A 37 1.75 -14.45 -10.55
CA ARG A 37 0.48 -15.17 -10.46
C ARG A 37 -0.49 -14.38 -9.58
N VAL A 38 -1.76 -14.33 -9.98
CA VAL A 38 -2.82 -13.75 -9.17
C VAL A 38 -3.20 -14.75 -8.07
N PRO A 39 -3.22 -14.35 -6.79
CA PRO A 39 -3.70 -15.21 -5.72
C PRO A 39 -5.16 -15.63 -5.94
N GLU A 40 -5.50 -16.87 -5.57
CA GLU A 40 -6.87 -17.40 -5.68
C GLU A 40 -7.82 -16.77 -4.65
N SER A 41 -7.26 -16.27 -3.54
CA SER A 41 -7.99 -15.61 -2.46
C SER A 41 -7.23 -14.40 -1.93
N VAL A 42 -7.97 -13.41 -1.42
CA VAL A 42 -7.39 -12.30 -0.66
C VAL A 42 -7.10 -12.73 0.79
N PRO A 43 -6.03 -12.22 1.43
CA PRO A 43 -5.79 -12.45 2.85
C PRO A 43 -6.94 -11.90 3.71
N ALA A 44 -7.21 -12.57 4.83
CA ALA A 44 -8.18 -12.07 5.81
C ALA A 44 -7.60 -10.87 6.57
N VAL A 45 -8.29 -9.73 6.50
CA VAL A 45 -7.93 -8.52 7.26
C VAL A 45 -8.74 -8.51 8.55
N VAL A 46 -8.10 -8.89 9.66
CA VAL A 46 -8.73 -8.95 10.99
C VAL A 46 -8.68 -7.62 11.74
N TRP A 47 -7.76 -6.74 11.34
CA TRP A 47 -7.54 -5.43 11.90
C TRP A 47 -6.90 -4.53 10.83
N SER A 48 -7.31 -3.25 10.81
CA SER A 48 -6.73 -2.24 9.93
C SER A 48 -6.91 -0.86 10.52
N ALA A 49 -5.89 -0.01 10.39
CA ALA A 49 -5.96 1.41 10.71
C ALA A 49 -5.13 2.22 9.70
N GLY A 50 -5.53 3.47 9.47
CA GLY A 50 -4.78 4.46 8.71
C GLY A 50 -4.10 5.47 9.63
N LEU A 51 -3.01 6.07 9.15
CA LEU A 51 -2.33 7.20 9.78
C LEU A 51 -2.17 8.30 8.73
N ASP A 52 -2.71 9.48 9.01
CA ASP A 52 -2.61 10.62 8.11
C ASP A 52 -2.45 11.92 8.91
N LEU A 53 -1.75 12.92 8.37
CA LEU A 53 -1.57 14.21 9.05
C LEU A 53 -2.86 15.01 9.15
N ASN A 54 -3.77 14.84 8.18
CA ASN A 54 -5.05 15.53 8.10
C ASN A 54 -6.12 14.58 7.52
N PRO A 55 -6.59 13.59 8.31
CA PRO A 55 -7.66 12.69 7.88
C PRO A 55 -8.91 13.48 7.48
N LEU A 56 -9.44 13.21 6.29
CA LEU A 56 -10.65 13.84 5.78
C LEU A 56 -11.87 12.96 6.06
N ASP A 57 -12.96 13.58 6.47
CA ASP A 57 -14.25 12.92 6.69
C ASP A 57 -15.09 12.94 5.42
N VAL A 58 -14.92 11.91 4.59
CA VAL A 58 -15.67 11.76 3.34
C VAL A 58 -17.16 11.48 3.53
N THR A 59 -17.63 11.29 4.78
CA THR A 59 -19.07 11.23 5.09
C THR A 59 -19.66 12.64 5.27
N GLY A 60 -18.82 13.64 5.51
CA GLY A 60 -19.17 15.05 5.54
C GLY A 60 -19.23 15.67 4.15
N GLU A 61 -20.26 16.49 3.88
CA GLU A 61 -20.46 17.13 2.58
C GLU A 61 -19.29 18.07 2.19
N SER A 62 -18.68 18.74 3.18
CA SER A 62 -17.60 19.70 2.93
C SER A 62 -16.36 19.02 2.34
N ASP A 63 -15.86 17.99 3.01
CA ASP A 63 -14.63 17.28 2.60
C ASP A 63 -14.84 16.51 1.31
N LEU A 64 -16.01 15.89 1.13
CA LEU A 64 -16.34 15.20 -0.12
C LEU A 64 -16.39 16.18 -1.30
N ARG A 65 -17.04 17.34 -1.15
CA ARG A 65 -17.07 18.38 -2.20
C ARG A 65 -15.67 18.93 -2.49
N TRP A 66 -14.84 19.11 -1.46
CA TRP A 66 -13.45 19.51 -1.65
C TRP A 66 -12.68 18.47 -2.46
N LEU A 67 -12.77 17.18 -2.12
CA LEU A 67 -12.14 16.10 -2.90
C LEU A 67 -12.64 16.04 -4.34
N GLU A 68 -13.94 16.24 -4.57
CA GLU A 68 -14.52 16.27 -5.92
C GLU A 68 -13.95 17.43 -6.76
N SER A 69 -13.68 18.58 -6.14
CA SER A 69 -13.09 19.74 -6.81
C SER A 69 -11.65 19.50 -7.29
N LEU A 70 -10.95 18.53 -6.71
CA LEU A 70 -9.60 18.12 -7.13
C LEU A 70 -9.61 17.20 -8.35
N VAL A 71 -10.80 16.81 -8.84
CA VAL A 71 -10.95 15.97 -10.03
C VAL A 71 -11.35 16.86 -11.22
N TRP A 72 -10.49 16.91 -12.24
CA TRP A 72 -10.73 17.72 -13.44
C TRP A 72 -12.12 17.47 -14.07
N PRO A 73 -12.79 18.51 -14.61
CA PRO A 73 -14.17 18.42 -15.11
C PRO A 73 -14.45 17.30 -16.12
N GLU A 74 -13.47 16.88 -16.90
CA GLU A 74 -13.56 15.81 -17.90
C GLU A 74 -13.38 14.40 -17.30
N HIS A 75 -12.86 14.28 -16.08
CA HIS A 75 -12.57 13.00 -15.41
C HIS A 75 -13.78 12.42 -14.65
N GLU A 76 -14.91 12.25 -15.34
CA GLU A 76 -16.15 11.76 -14.75
C GLU A 76 -16.01 10.38 -14.08
N ALA A 77 -15.30 9.45 -14.73
CA ALA A 77 -15.04 8.13 -14.16
C ALA A 77 -14.26 8.18 -12.83
N ARG A 78 -13.39 9.18 -12.64
CA ARG A 78 -12.65 9.37 -11.38
C ARG A 78 -13.55 9.95 -10.29
N ARG A 79 -14.44 10.89 -10.62
CA ARG A 79 -15.47 11.39 -9.69
C ARG A 79 -16.42 10.29 -9.23
N GLN A 80 -16.89 9.45 -10.16
CA GLN A 80 -17.76 8.33 -9.83
C GLN A 80 -17.09 7.33 -8.89
N ARG A 81 -15.80 7.01 -9.12
CA ARG A 81 -15.02 6.17 -8.20
C ARG A 81 -14.86 6.80 -6.81
N LEU A 82 -14.62 8.11 -6.73
CA LEU A 82 -14.53 8.83 -5.45
C LEU A 82 -15.86 8.74 -4.66
N ARG A 83 -16.99 9.00 -5.32
CA ARG A 83 -18.32 8.89 -4.69
C ARG A 83 -18.62 7.46 -4.23
N ALA A 84 -18.29 6.46 -5.05
CA ALA A 84 -18.45 5.06 -4.67
C ALA A 84 -17.57 4.69 -3.46
N ALA A 85 -16.32 5.19 -3.39
CA ALA A 85 -15.45 5.01 -2.25
C ALA A 85 -16.02 5.68 -0.98
N ALA A 86 -16.58 6.88 -1.08
CA ALA A 86 -17.24 7.55 0.03
C ALA A 86 -18.45 6.77 0.56
N GLN A 87 -19.22 6.13 -0.32
CA GLN A 87 -20.32 5.23 0.08
C GLN A 87 -19.82 4.00 0.85
N ILE A 88 -18.69 3.41 0.44
CA ILE A 88 -18.06 2.30 1.16
C ILE A 88 -17.64 2.76 2.57
N VAL A 89 -16.98 3.92 2.67
CA VAL A 89 -16.57 4.49 3.97
C VAL A 89 -17.77 4.79 4.86
N ALA A 90 -18.87 5.32 4.32
CA ALA A 90 -20.08 5.57 5.11
C ALA A 90 -20.72 4.27 5.65
N ALA A 91 -20.61 3.16 4.91
CA ALA A 91 -21.17 1.87 5.31
C ALA A 91 -20.30 1.13 6.33
N ASP A 92 -18.98 1.24 6.23
CA ASP A 92 -18.01 0.62 7.14
C ASP A 92 -16.83 1.59 7.38
N PRO A 93 -16.99 2.56 8.31
CA PRO A 93 -15.99 3.59 8.53
C PRO A 93 -14.63 3.01 8.96
N PRO A 94 -13.55 3.26 8.21
CA PRO A 94 -12.23 2.82 8.61
C PRO A 94 -11.74 3.64 9.80
N ARG A 95 -10.94 3.03 10.67
CA ARG A 95 -10.19 3.78 11.67
C ARG A 95 -9.03 4.50 11.00
N ILE A 96 -9.04 5.82 11.01
CA ILE A 96 -7.91 6.65 10.57
C ILE A 96 -7.54 7.57 11.74
N VAL A 97 -6.26 7.54 12.12
CA VAL A 97 -5.72 8.32 13.23
C VAL A 97 -4.96 9.50 12.66
N THR A 98 -5.15 10.69 13.25
CA THR A 98 -4.31 11.84 12.94
C THR A 98 -2.91 11.62 13.49
N GLY A 99 -1.89 11.68 12.63
CA GLY A 99 -0.50 11.56 13.09
C GLY A 99 0.54 11.62 11.96
N ASN A 100 1.79 11.71 12.38
CA ASN A 100 2.96 11.78 11.53
C ASN A 100 3.62 10.41 11.38
N LEU A 101 3.86 10.02 10.13
CA LEU A 101 4.47 8.73 9.78
C LEU A 101 5.84 8.46 10.44
N LEU A 102 6.57 9.50 10.86
CA LEU A 102 7.88 9.35 11.52
C LEU A 102 7.80 9.18 13.03
N THR A 103 6.76 9.69 13.69
CA THR A 103 6.70 9.75 15.16
C THR A 103 5.62 8.85 15.73
N ASP A 104 4.54 8.62 14.98
CA ASP A 104 3.32 8.03 15.54
C ASP A 104 3.04 6.63 14.98
N LEU A 105 3.76 6.21 13.93
CA LEU A 105 3.53 4.93 13.26
C LEU A 105 3.81 3.73 14.17
N ASP A 106 4.92 3.73 14.92
CA ASP A 106 5.28 2.62 15.80
C ASP A 106 4.22 2.37 16.87
N SER A 107 3.64 3.44 17.41
CA SER A 107 2.54 3.36 18.37
C SER A 107 1.30 2.72 17.75
N LEU A 108 0.98 3.08 16.50
CA LEU A 108 -0.15 2.50 15.78
C LEU A 108 0.08 1.02 15.43
N ILE A 109 1.31 0.65 15.04
CA ILE A 109 1.70 -0.75 14.78
C ILE A 109 1.51 -1.61 16.03
N ALA A 110 1.88 -1.11 17.21
CA ALA A 110 1.78 -1.82 18.47
C ALA A 110 0.33 -2.15 18.89
N GLU A 111 -0.67 -1.49 18.30
CA GLU A 111 -2.08 -1.80 18.56
C GLU A 111 -2.61 -2.99 17.76
N ALA A 112 -1.87 -3.46 16.74
CA ALA A 112 -2.27 -4.61 15.94
C ALA A 112 -2.31 -5.89 16.79
N PRO A 113 -3.26 -6.81 16.57
CA PRO A 113 -3.33 -8.08 17.29
C PRO A 113 -2.03 -8.88 17.15
N ALA A 114 -1.54 -9.44 18.25
CA ALA A 114 -0.25 -10.15 18.29
C ALA A 114 -0.20 -11.39 17.38
N GLU A 115 -1.35 -11.99 17.08
CA GLU A 115 -1.50 -13.12 16.18
C GLU A 115 -1.58 -12.74 14.69
N ALA A 116 -1.67 -11.44 14.37
CA ALA A 116 -1.76 -10.96 13.01
C ALA A 116 -0.37 -10.67 12.41
N THR A 117 -0.21 -10.93 11.11
CA THR A 117 0.91 -10.38 10.35
C THR A 117 0.66 -8.90 10.11
N VAL A 118 1.53 -8.04 10.64
CA VAL A 118 1.45 -6.60 10.41
C VAL A 118 1.98 -6.28 9.02
N VAL A 119 1.18 -5.56 8.23
CA VAL A 119 1.58 -5.03 6.92
C VAL A 119 1.45 -3.51 6.96
N VAL A 120 2.55 -2.79 6.75
CA VAL A 120 2.55 -1.34 6.53
C VAL A 120 2.56 -1.09 5.03
N PHE A 121 1.50 -0.46 4.50
CA PHE A 121 1.36 -0.15 3.08
C PHE A 121 1.23 1.36 2.83
N HIS A 122 1.95 1.89 1.84
CA HIS A 122 1.78 3.29 1.42
C HIS A 122 1.94 3.49 -0.10
N SER A 123 1.19 4.46 -0.65
CA SER A 123 1.25 4.82 -2.08
C SER A 123 0.59 6.16 -2.40
N PRO A 124 1.26 7.10 -3.10
CA PRO A 124 2.68 7.44 -3.07
C PRO A 124 2.94 8.59 -2.06
N VAL A 125 2.99 8.27 -0.75
CA VAL A 125 3.09 9.29 0.31
C VAL A 125 4.47 9.92 0.37
N LEU A 126 5.53 9.17 0.01
CA LEU A 126 6.90 9.66 0.19
C LEU A 126 7.23 10.82 -0.74
N ALA A 127 6.48 11.02 -1.83
CA ALA A 127 6.61 12.20 -2.68
C ALA A 127 6.46 13.53 -1.91
N TYR A 128 5.69 13.55 -0.81
CA TYR A 128 5.46 14.73 0.03
C TYR A 128 6.46 14.89 1.17
N VAL A 129 7.34 13.90 1.35
CA VAL A 129 8.32 13.84 2.43
C VAL A 129 9.68 14.28 1.90
N ASN A 130 10.46 15.06 2.65
CA ASN A 130 11.80 15.45 2.22
C ASN A 130 12.79 14.27 2.30
N ALA A 131 13.95 14.37 1.64
CA ALA A 131 14.89 13.26 1.52
C ALA A 131 15.40 12.72 2.87
N GLU A 132 15.69 13.59 3.84
CA GLU A 132 16.15 13.19 5.17
C GLU A 132 15.06 12.40 5.92
N ALA A 133 13.82 12.88 5.85
CA ALA A 133 12.68 12.22 6.46
C ALA A 133 12.37 10.87 5.78
N ARG A 134 12.50 10.75 4.46
CA ARG A 134 12.36 9.46 3.75
C ARG A 134 13.37 8.43 4.24
N ARG A 135 14.64 8.85 4.41
CA ARG A 135 15.69 7.99 4.97
C ARG A 135 15.33 7.51 6.36
N LYS A 136 14.96 8.41 7.27
CA LYS A 136 14.57 8.07 8.65
C LYS A 136 13.39 7.08 8.68
N PHE A 137 12.39 7.29 7.82
CA PHE A 137 11.27 6.38 7.69
C PHE A 137 11.71 4.99 7.22
N ALA A 138 12.52 4.91 6.16
CA ALA A 138 13.03 3.65 5.63
C ALA A 138 13.88 2.89 6.66
N ASP A 139 14.75 3.61 7.39
CA ASP A 139 15.59 3.02 8.44
C ASP A 139 14.73 2.48 9.60
N SER A 140 13.66 3.19 9.98
CA SER A 140 12.70 2.72 10.99
C SER A 140 11.98 1.44 10.55
N MET A 141 11.51 1.37 9.29
CA MET A 141 10.85 0.17 8.76
C MET A 141 11.82 -1.01 8.66
N ALA A 142 13.05 -0.79 8.20
CA ALA A 142 14.08 -1.82 8.13
C ALA A 142 14.45 -2.39 9.52
N ALA A 143 14.28 -1.60 10.58
CA ALA A 143 14.51 -2.03 11.97
C ALA A 143 13.35 -2.85 12.57
N GLN A 144 12.25 -3.07 11.84
CA GLN A 144 11.07 -3.80 12.31
C GLN A 144 10.89 -5.16 11.60
N PRO A 145 11.64 -6.21 11.99
CA PRO A 145 11.64 -7.50 11.29
C PRO A 145 10.31 -8.29 11.39
N SER A 146 9.38 -7.87 12.25
CA SER A 146 8.05 -8.45 12.39
C SER A 146 6.98 -7.79 11.52
N VAL A 147 7.34 -6.71 10.82
CA VAL A 147 6.44 -5.94 9.94
C VAL A 147 6.81 -6.22 8.50
N VAL A 148 5.80 -6.49 7.66
CA VAL A 148 5.98 -6.50 6.21
C VAL A 148 5.71 -5.10 5.69
N TRP A 149 6.73 -4.46 5.12
CA TRP A 149 6.61 -3.12 4.59
C TRP A 149 6.45 -3.15 3.06
N ILE A 150 5.30 -2.67 2.57
CA ILE A 150 5.00 -2.59 1.14
C ILE A 150 4.94 -1.13 0.73
N SER A 151 5.87 -0.70 -0.12
CA SER A 151 5.87 0.65 -0.70
C SER A 151 5.51 0.60 -2.17
N ASN A 152 4.68 1.53 -2.64
CA ASN A 152 4.36 1.69 -4.05
C ASN A 152 4.53 3.15 -4.46
N GLU A 153 5.75 3.49 -4.86
CA GLU A 153 6.25 4.86 -4.94
C GLU A 153 6.93 5.15 -6.29
N GLY A 154 7.12 6.43 -6.61
CA GLY A 154 8.01 6.81 -7.71
C GLY A 154 9.44 6.36 -7.43
N ALA A 155 10.21 6.02 -8.49
CA ALA A 155 11.57 5.51 -8.32
C ALA A 155 12.52 6.44 -7.52
N GLY A 156 12.28 7.77 -7.56
CA GLY A 156 13.05 8.75 -6.78
C GLY A 156 12.68 8.84 -5.30
N ALA A 157 11.71 8.05 -4.80
CA ALA A 157 11.39 8.00 -3.38
C ALA A 157 12.47 7.27 -2.57
N PHE A 158 13.18 6.33 -3.18
CA PHE A 158 14.24 5.54 -2.58
C PHE A 158 15.53 5.72 -3.39
N PRO A 159 16.45 6.59 -2.95
CA PRO A 159 17.74 6.80 -3.62
C PRO A 159 18.62 5.54 -3.71
N GLU A 160 18.31 4.52 -2.90
CA GLU A 160 19.07 3.27 -2.77
C GLU A 160 18.73 2.28 -3.87
N PHE A 161 17.59 2.50 -4.55
CA PHE A 161 17.25 1.68 -5.70
C PHE A 161 18.33 1.82 -6.75
N ASP A 162 18.79 0.67 -7.25
CA ASP A 162 19.73 0.62 -8.36
C ASP A 162 19.23 1.50 -9.52
N GLU A 163 20.14 2.28 -10.12
CA GLU A 163 19.85 3.16 -11.24
C GLU A 163 19.13 2.39 -12.36
N SER A 164 19.47 1.11 -12.54
CA SER A 164 18.83 0.22 -13.50
C SER A 164 17.32 0.03 -13.24
N VAL A 165 16.89 0.01 -11.99
CA VAL A 165 15.47 -0.09 -11.60
C VAL A 165 14.74 1.21 -11.93
N ALA A 166 15.35 2.35 -11.60
CA ALA A 166 14.79 3.66 -11.90
C ALA A 166 14.61 3.88 -13.42
N GLN A 167 15.61 3.51 -14.22
CA GLN A 167 15.52 3.58 -15.69
C GLN A 167 14.45 2.65 -16.25
N GLN A 168 14.31 1.43 -15.71
CA GLN A 168 13.30 0.47 -16.15
C GLN A 168 11.87 0.85 -15.74
N ALA A 169 11.69 1.64 -14.68
CA ALA A 169 10.38 2.10 -14.25
C ALA A 169 9.67 2.90 -15.36
N LYS A 170 10.39 3.72 -16.12
CA LYS A 170 9.85 4.50 -17.26
C LYS A 170 8.56 5.27 -16.90
N GLY A 171 8.56 5.97 -15.75
CA GLY A 171 7.40 6.73 -15.26
C GLY A 171 6.34 5.90 -14.51
N ARG A 172 6.53 4.58 -14.36
CA ARG A 172 5.75 3.73 -13.45
C ARG A 172 6.23 3.86 -12.02
N PHE A 173 5.41 3.40 -11.08
CA PHE A 173 5.84 3.22 -9.71
C PHE A 173 6.64 1.93 -9.57
N VAL A 174 7.51 1.92 -8.56
CA VAL A 174 8.23 0.75 -8.09
C VAL A 174 7.49 0.25 -6.86
N LEU A 175 7.00 -0.98 -6.93
CA LEU A 175 6.50 -1.70 -5.77
C LEU A 175 7.69 -2.40 -5.13
N ALA A 176 7.93 -2.14 -3.85
CA ALA A 176 8.95 -2.82 -3.06
C ALA A 176 8.34 -3.50 -1.83
N VAL A 177 8.99 -4.58 -1.39
CA VAL A 177 8.68 -5.30 -0.15
C VAL A 177 9.94 -5.26 0.70
N ASP A 178 9.83 -4.71 1.91
CA ASP A 178 10.95 -4.55 2.86
C ASP A 178 12.14 -3.82 2.23
N GLY A 179 11.84 -2.79 1.40
CA GLY A 179 12.85 -2.01 0.68
C GLY A 179 13.35 -2.65 -0.62
N GLU A 180 13.00 -3.90 -0.92
CA GLU A 180 13.45 -4.61 -2.13
C GLU A 180 12.43 -4.46 -3.27
N PRO A 181 12.82 -3.91 -4.45
CA PRO A 181 11.95 -3.82 -5.61
C PRO A 181 11.45 -5.19 -6.09
N VAL A 182 10.13 -5.36 -6.22
CA VAL A 182 9.51 -6.61 -6.68
C VAL A 182 8.63 -6.45 -7.92
N ALA A 183 8.16 -5.24 -8.22
CA ALA A 183 7.34 -5.01 -9.43
C ALA A 183 7.41 -3.55 -9.90
N PHE A 184 7.03 -3.34 -11.17
CA PHE A 184 6.60 -2.04 -11.66
C PHE A 184 5.08 -1.99 -11.75
N THR A 185 4.48 -0.90 -11.27
CA THR A 185 3.02 -0.73 -11.20
C THR A 185 2.57 0.56 -11.88
N GLY A 186 1.32 0.56 -12.35
CA GLY A 186 0.69 1.80 -12.78
C GLY A 186 0.39 2.68 -11.57
N PRO A 187 0.59 4.01 -11.62
CA PRO A 187 0.40 4.91 -10.48
C PRO A 187 -1.03 4.94 -9.90
N HIS A 188 -2.00 4.39 -10.62
CA HIS A 188 -3.41 4.33 -10.22
C HIS A 188 -3.97 2.89 -10.23
N GLY A 189 -3.09 1.88 -10.11
CA GLY A 189 -3.49 0.48 -10.03
C GLY A 189 -3.90 -0.18 -11.35
N GLN A 190 -3.63 0.47 -12.49
CA GLN A 190 -4.01 -0.02 -13.82
C GLN A 190 -3.13 -1.16 -14.36
N SER A 191 -1.96 -1.40 -13.76
CA SER A 191 -1.06 -2.47 -14.20
C SER A 191 -0.13 -2.94 -13.10
N TYR A 192 0.28 -4.21 -13.18
CA TYR A 192 1.31 -4.85 -12.37
C TYR A 192 2.25 -5.64 -13.29
N ARG A 193 3.57 -5.42 -13.17
CA ARG A 193 4.59 -6.20 -13.85
C ARG A 193 5.65 -6.65 -12.84
N GLY A 194 5.61 -7.91 -12.44
CA GLY A 194 6.61 -8.51 -11.55
C GLY A 194 8.02 -8.40 -12.14
N LEU A 195 9.00 -8.12 -11.29
CA LEU A 195 10.40 -8.26 -11.61
C LEU A 195 10.78 -9.73 -11.47
N THR A 196 11.51 -10.27 -12.43
CA THR A 196 12.14 -11.58 -12.27
C THR A 196 13.11 -11.48 -11.08
N PRO A 197 13.16 -12.47 -10.17
CA PRO A 197 14.18 -12.49 -9.14
C PRO A 197 15.56 -12.37 -9.80
N ARG A 198 16.43 -11.48 -9.29
CA ARG A 198 17.84 -11.48 -9.69
C ARG A 198 18.38 -12.90 -9.42
N PRO A 199 19.03 -13.58 -10.38
CA PRO A 199 19.76 -14.80 -10.06
C PRO A 199 20.69 -14.48 -8.90
N ALA A 200 20.73 -15.32 -7.86
CA ALA A 200 21.78 -15.21 -6.88
C ALA A 200 23.08 -15.50 -7.62
N ASP A 201 23.95 -14.49 -7.74
CA ASP A 201 25.31 -14.70 -8.23
C ASP A 201 25.96 -15.77 -7.33
N PHE A 202 26.41 -16.87 -7.94
CA PHE A 202 27.12 -17.98 -7.28
C PHE A 202 28.60 -17.66 -7.10
#